data_AF-A0A833M2N4-F1
#
_entry.id   AF-A0A833M2N4-F1
#
_cell.length_a   1.000
_cell.length_b   1.000
_cell.length_c   1.000
_cell.angle_alpha   90.00
_cell.angle_beta   90.00
_cell.angle_gamma   90.00
#
_symmetry.space_group_name_H-M   'P 1'
#
loop_
_entity.id
_entity.type
_entity.pdbx_description
1 polymer ?
#
loop_
_entity_poly.entity_id
_entity_poly.type
_entity_poly.pdbx_seq_one_letter_code
_entity_poly.pdbx_strand_id
1 'polypeptide(L)' 'MELPRELSSALDRFIERDHPEMDRSEAIVAAFRDWATARGLVANADEGLRPDELNASNDG' A
#
# COMPACT_ATOMS: atom_id res chain seq x y z
N MET A 1 15.77 13.77 -4.70
CA MET A 1 14.88 13.67 -5.88
C MET A 1 13.75 14.64 -5.63
N GLU A 2 13.57 15.67 -6.45
CA GLU A 2 12.53 16.67 -6.22
C GLU A 2 11.25 16.28 -6.98
N LEU A 3 10.13 16.21 -6.27
CA LEU A 3 8.84 15.98 -6.90
C LEU A 3 8.40 17.23 -7.65
N PRO A 4 7.82 17.09 -8.86
CA PRO A 4 7.11 18.17 -9.52
C PRO A 4 6.14 18.88 -8.58
N ARG A 5 5.98 20.20 -8.71
CA ARG A 5 5.18 21.02 -7.80
C ARG A 5 3.74 20.52 -7.67
N GLU A 6 3.15 20.09 -8.78
CA GLU A 6 1.80 19.51 -8.81
C GLU A 6 1.67 18.25 -7.95
N LEU A 7 2.67 17.36 -7.99
CA LEU A 7 2.70 16.13 -7.21
C LEU A 7 2.99 16.42 -5.74
N SER A 8 3.84 17.41 -5.44
CA SER A 8 4.05 17.87 -4.07
C SER A 8 2.76 18.37 -3.43
N SER A 9 1.99 19.21 -4.14
CA SER A 9 0.70 19.71 -3.63
C SER A 9 -0.38 18.64 -3.55
N ALA A 10 -0.36 17.64 -4.43
CA ALA A 10 -1.27 16.50 -4.33
C ALA A 10 -0.94 15.64 -3.09
N LEU A 11 0.35 15.42 -2.82
CA LEU A 11 0.82 14.68 -1.65
C LEU A 11 0.47 15.39 -0.34
N ASP A 12 0.65 16.72 -0.25
CA ASP A 12 0.23 17.48 0.94
C ASP A 12 -1.27 17.29 1.22
N ARG A 13 -2.12 17.40 0.21
CA ARG A 13 -3.57 17.19 0.37
C ARG A 13 -3.94 15.77 0.78
N PHE A 14 -3.20 14.78 0.28
CA PHE A 14 -3.38 13.38 0.68
C PHE A 14 -3.06 13.19 2.16
N ILE A 15 -1.94 13.75 2.63
CA ILE A 15 -1.56 13.74 4.05
C ILE A 15 -2.62 14.45 4.89
N GLU A 16 -2.99 15.68 4.53
CA GLU A 16 -3.97 16.47 5.29
C GLU A 16 -5.34 15.79 5.41
N ARG A 17 -5.77 15.03 4.39
CA ARG A 17 -7.11 14.44 4.34
C ARG A 17 -7.18 13.06 4.99
N ASP A 18 -6.23 12.19 4.67
CA ASP A 18 -6.34 10.76 4.97
C ASP A 18 -5.44 10.34 6.13
N HIS A 19 -4.29 11.01 6.31
CA HIS A 19 -3.26 10.61 7.29
C HIS A 19 -2.44 11.80 7.81
N PRO A 20 -3.04 12.71 8.61
CA PRO A 20 -2.38 13.94 9.05
C PRO A 20 -1.17 13.69 9.98
N GLU A 21 -1.05 12.48 10.52
CA GLU A 21 0.07 12.03 11.35
C GLU A 21 1.26 11.46 10.55
N MET A 22 1.12 11.23 9.24
CA MET A 22 2.18 10.67 8.40
C MET A 22 3.14 11.75 7.89
N ASP A 23 4.43 11.44 7.94
CA ASP A 23 5.43 12.22 7.21
C ASP A 23 5.34 11.97 5.70
N ARG A 24 5.84 12.93 4.89
CA ARG A 24 5.80 12.83 3.41
C ARG A 24 6.35 11.52 2.86
N SER A 25 7.42 11.01 3.45
CA SER A 25 8.02 9.74 3.03
C SER A 25 7.08 8.56 3.25
N GLU A 26 6.38 8.52 4.38
CA GLU A 26 5.41 7.47 4.70
C GLU A 26 4.19 7.53 3.79
N ALA A 27 3.70 8.74 3.52
CA ALA A 27 2.59 8.97 2.61
C ALA A 27 2.90 8.52 1.17
N ILE A 28 4.13 8.74 0.68
CA ILE A 28 4.58 8.24 -0.63
C ILE A 28 4.58 6.71 -0.66
N VAL A 29 5.09 6.06 0.39
CA VAL A 29 5.11 4.60 0.49
C VAL A 29 3.69 4.04 0.53
N ALA A 30 2.80 4.66 1.30
CA ALA A 30 1.39 4.27 1.40
C ALA A 30 0.68 4.39 0.04
N ALA A 31 0.79 5.55 -0.62
CA ALA A 31 0.19 5.78 -1.93
C ALA A 31 0.74 4.83 -3.01
N PHE A 32 2.05 4.55 -2.97
CA PHE A 32 2.65 3.61 -3.92
C PHE A 32 2.25 2.16 -3.65
N ARG A 33 2.13 1.77 -2.37
CA ARG A 33 1.64 0.44 -1.99
C ARG A 33 0.20 0.24 -2.46
N ASP A 34 -0.69 1.20 -2.21
CA ASP A 34 -2.08 1.14 -2.68
C ASP A 34 -2.15 0.97 -4.21
N TRP A 35 -1.41 1.80 -4.94
CA TRP A 35 -1.31 1.71 -6.40
C TRP A 35 -0.79 0.35 -6.88
N ALA A 36 0.22 -0.21 -6.22
CA ALA A 36 0.84 -1.48 -6.61
C ALA A 36 -0.09 -2.66 -6.31
N THR A 37 -0.76 -2.62 -5.16
CA THR A 37 -1.78 -3.58 -4.74
C THR A 37 -2.97 -3.59 -5.71
N ALA A 38 -3.49 -2.42 -6.09
CA ALA A 38 -4.59 -2.30 -7.05
C ALA A 38 -4.24 -2.86 -8.45
N ARG A 39 -2.95 -2.98 -8.76
CA ARG A 39 -2.43 -3.60 -9.99
C ARG A 39 -2.02 -5.06 -9.83
N GLY A 40 -2.16 -5.64 -8.64
CA GLY A 40 -1.71 -7.00 -8.33
C GLY A 40 -0.18 -7.17 -8.36
N LEU A 41 0.58 -6.07 -8.27
CA LEU A 41 2.04 -6.10 -8.24
C LEU A 41 2.61 -6.44 -6.86
N VAL A 42 1.79 -6.25 -5.81
CA VAL A 42 2.09 -6.61 -4.43
C VAL A 42 0.87 -7.34 -3.89
N ALA A 43 1.09 -8.44 -3.15
CA ALA A 43 0.01 -9.16 -2.49
C ALA A 43 -0.63 -8.27 -1.41
N ASN A 44 -1.96 -8.28 -1.33
CA ASN A 44 -2.66 -7.71 -0.18
C ASN A 44 -2.21 -8.48 1.06
N ALA A 45 -1.66 -7.80 2.06
CA ALA A 45 -1.38 -8.44 3.35
C ALA A 45 -2.67 -8.93 4.04
N ASP A 46 -3.83 -8.37 3.64
CA ASP A 46 -5.18 -8.75 4.08
C ASP A 46 -5.77 -9.97 3.35
N GLU A 47 -5.09 -10.53 2.34
CA GLU A 47 -5.40 -11.88 1.88
C GLU A 47 -4.77 -12.87 2.87
N GLY A 48 -5.39 -13.00 4.05
CA GLY A 48 -5.18 -14.16 4.90
C GLY A 48 -5.28 -15.43 4.05
N LEU A 49 -4.29 -16.32 4.18
CA LEU A 49 -4.13 -17.59 3.49
C LEU A 49 -5.42 -18.04 2.79
N ARG A 50 -5.41 -18.02 1.45
CA ARG A 50 -6.53 -18.60 0.70
C ARG A 50 -6.68 -20.05 1.18
N PRO A 51 -7.89 -20.52 1.51
CA PRO A 51 -8.10 -21.86 2.08
C PRO A 51 -7.62 -23.00 1.16
N ASP A 52 -7.28 -22.72 -0.09
CA ASP A 52 -6.62 -23.64 -1.02
C ASP A 52 -5.20 -24.04 -0.57
N GLU A 53 -4.55 -23.28 0.30
CA GLU A 53 -3.25 -23.63 0.92
C GLU A 53 -3.39 -24.43 2.23
N LEU A 54 -4.61 -24.61 2.76
CA LEU A 54 -4.86 -25.33 4.02
C LEU A 54 -5.05 -26.84 3.84
N ASN A 55 -5.00 -27.37 2.60
CA ASN A 55 -5.36 -28.78 2.34
C ASN A 55 -4.19 -29.68 1.91
N ALA A 56 -2.95 -29.18 1.95
CA ALA A 56 -1.78 -30.01 1.66
C ALA A 56 -0.97 -30.23 2.93
N SER A 57 -1.01 -31.48 3.42
CA SER A 57 -0.08 -32.07 4.38
C SER A 57 -0.48 -32.08 5.86
N ASN A 58 -1.62 -32.71 6.17
CA ASN A 58 -1.68 -33.61 7.34
C ASN A 58 -1.86 -35.05 6.83
N ASP A 59 -0.74 -35.69 6.46
CA ASP A 59 -0.67 -37.15 6.32
C ASP A 59 0.39 -37.62 7.33
N GLY A 60 -0.09 -38.17 8.45
CA GLY A 60 0.68 -38.63 9.59
C GLY A 60 -0.20 -39.39 10.58
#